data_AF-A0A352M335-F1
#
_entry.id   AF-A0A352M335-F1
#
_cell.length_a   1.000
_cell.length_b   1.000
_cell.length_c   1.000
_cell.angle_alpha   90.00
_cell.angle_beta   90.00
_cell.angle_gamma   90.00
#
_symmetry.space_group_name_H-M   'P 1'
#
loop_
_entity.id
_entity.type
_entity.pdbx_description
1 polymer ?
#
loop_
_entity_poly.entity_id
_entity_poly.type
_entity_poly.pdbx_seq_one_letter_code
_entity_poly.pdbx_strand_id
1 'polypeptide(L)' 'MLFAGDDATDEDIFRSISSESYTIKIGAGQTAAGWSLNSPAELLELLKKLSSAD' A
#
# COMPACT_ATOMS: atom_id res chain seq x y z
N MET A 1 -10.83 -1.53 2.77
CA MET A 1 -9.69 -2.30 3.34
C MET A 1 -8.39 -1.64 2.93
N LEU A 2 -7.31 -1.74 3.70
CA LEU A 2 -5.98 -1.24 3.30
C LEU A 2 -5.03 -2.43 3.13
N PHE A 3 -4.35 -2.49 2.00
CA PHE A 3 -3.34 -3.50 1.69
C PHE A 3 -2.07 -2.81 1.21
N ALA A 4 -0.93 -3.09 1.85
CA ALA A 4 0.37 -2.52 1.50
C ALA A 4 1.40 -3.64 1.35
N GLY A 5 2.18 -3.61 0.28
CA GLY A 5 3.11 -4.67 -0.10
C GLY A 5 4.31 -4.13 -0.89
N ASP A 6 5.43 -4.85 -0.86
CA ASP A 6 6.72 -4.42 -1.40
C ASP A 6 7.30 -5.35 -2.47
N ASP A 7 6.80 -6.56 -2.65
CA ASP A 7 7.36 -7.54 -3.57
C ASP A 7 6.45 -7.85 -4.76
N ALA A 8 6.90 -8.76 -5.63
CA ALA A 8 6.12 -9.16 -6.81
C ALA A 8 4.92 -10.07 -6.46
N THR A 9 4.93 -10.70 -5.29
CA THR A 9 3.84 -11.56 -4.79
C THR A 9 2.60 -10.72 -4.48
N ASP A 10 2.81 -9.51 -3.97
CA ASP A 10 1.75 -8.56 -3.62
C ASP A 10 0.95 -8.06 -4.84
N GLU A 11 1.56 -8.10 -6.03
CA GLU A 11 0.96 -7.60 -7.27
C GLU A 11 -0.29 -8.39 -7.71
N ASP A 12 -0.34 -9.68 -7.41
CA ASP A 12 -1.54 -10.49 -7.67
C ASP A 12 -2.71 -10.08 -6.77
N ILE A 13 -2.41 -9.66 -5.54
CA ILE A 13 -3.41 -9.13 -4.61
C ILE A 13 -3.88 -7.75 -5.10
N PHE A 14 -2.97 -6.85 -5.50
CA PHE A 14 -3.36 -5.53 -6.02
C PHE A 14 -4.31 -5.63 -7.22
N ARG A 15 -4.13 -6.63 -8.10
CA ARG A 15 -5.00 -6.85 -9.26
C ARG A 15 -6.35 -7.48 -8.93
N SER A 16 -6.45 -8.25 -7.85
CA SER A 16 -7.62 -9.08 -7.54
C SER A 16 -8.49 -8.55 -6.39
N ILE A 17 -7.92 -7.73 -5.51
CA ILE A 17 -8.62 -7.12 -4.39
C ILE A 17 -9.72 -6.17 -4.89
N SER A 18 -10.80 -6.04 -4.10
CA SER A 18 -11.90 -5.12 -4.40
C SER A 18 -11.39 -3.71 -4.70
N SER A 19 -11.97 -3.07 -5.73
CA SER A 19 -11.67 -1.69 -6.14
C SER A 19 -11.95 -0.65 -5.05
N GLU A 20 -12.71 -0.99 -4.01
CA GLU A 20 -12.96 -0.15 -2.84
C GLU A 20 -11.80 -0.18 -1.82
N SER A 21 -10.77 -0.99 -2.07
CA SER A 21 -9.60 -1.10 -1.18
C SER A 21 -8.51 -0.10 -1.55
N TYR A 22 -7.86 0.45 -0.53
CA TYR A 22 -6.64 1.23 -0.69
C TYR A 22 -5.47 0.27 -0.83
N THR A 23 -4.81 0.30 -2.00
CA THR A 23 -3.61 -0.50 -2.29
C THR A 23 -2.38 0.40 -2.36
N ILE A 24 -1.31 0.01 -1.67
CA ILE A 24 -0.08 0.79 -1.57
C ILE A 24 1.13 -0.09 -1.89
N LYS A 25 1.88 0.25 -2.94
CA LYS A 25 3.21 -0.34 -3.19
C LYS A 25 4.25 0.33 -2.31
N ILE A 26 5.16 -0.44 -1.75
CA ILE A 26 6.34 0.06 -1.05
C ILE A 26 7.57 -0.10 -1.95
N GLY A 27 8.34 0.97 -2.12
CA GLY A 27 9.50 1.03 -3.00
C GLY A 27 9.14 1.35 -4.45
N ALA A 28 10.18 1.48 -5.29
CA ALA A 28 10.04 1.81 -6.70
C ALA A 28 9.67 0.58 -7.55
N GLY A 29 9.12 0.84 -8.73
CA GLY A 29 8.79 -0.19 -9.72
C GLY A 29 7.42 0.04 -10.35
N GLN A 30 7.17 -0.66 -11.45
CA GLN A 30 5.81 -0.73 -11.99
C GLN A 30 4.95 -1.58 -11.05
N THR A 31 3.73 -1.10 -10.78
CA THR A 31 2.81 -1.74 -9.84
C THR A 31 1.36 -1.53 -10.27
N ALA A 32 0.49 -2.47 -9.92
CA ALA A 32 -0.97 -2.33 -10.04
C ALA A 32 -1.61 -1.61 -8.83
N ALA A 33 -0.84 -1.29 -7.79
CA ALA A 33 -1.33 -0.53 -6.64
C ALA A 33 -1.77 0.89 -7.05
N GLY A 34 -2.81 1.40 -6.38
CA GLY A 34 -3.33 2.76 -6.64
C GLY A 34 -2.40 3.87 -6.12
N TRP A 35 -1.53 3.55 -5.16
CA TRP A 35 -0.59 4.48 -4.54
C TRP A 35 0.77 3.80 -4.31
N SER A 36 1.80 4.61 -4.11
CA SER A 36 3.14 4.14 -3.79
C SER A 36 3.81 4.99 -2.71
N LEU A 37 4.57 4.35 -1.82
CA LEU A 37 5.45 4.97 -0.85
C LEU A 37 6.89 4.53 -1.12
N ASN A 38 7.87 5.37 -0.81
CA ASN A 38 9.27 5.08 -1.14
C ASN A 38 9.89 4.02 -0.21
N SER A 39 9.36 3.89 1.00
CA SER A 39 9.95 3.02 2.02
C SER A 39 8.94 2.53 3.05
N PRO A 40 9.25 1.45 3.79
CA PRO A 40 8.43 1.00 4.91
C PRO A 40 8.26 2.06 6.00
N ALA A 41 9.23 2.98 6.16
CA ALA A 41 9.15 4.04 7.16
C ALA A 41 8.00 5.03 6.88
N GLU A 42 7.76 5.36 5.61
CA GLU A 42 6.64 6.22 5.22
C GLU A 42 5.29 5.54 5.51
N LEU A 43 5.20 4.22 5.33
CA LEU A 43 3.99 3.46 5.69
C LEU A 43 3.73 3.51 7.19
N LEU A 44 4.77 3.38 8.02
CA LEU A 44 4.64 3.51 9.48
C LEU A 44 4.14 4.90 9.87
N GLU A 45 4.65 5.97 9.25
CA GLU A 45 4.18 7.33 9.51
C GLU A 45 2.73 7.53 9.06
N LEU A 46 2.32 6.95 7.93
CA LEU A 46 0.92 6.94 7.50
C LEU A 46 0.03 6.22 8.52
N LEU A 47 0.41 5.03 8.96
CA LEU A 47 -0.37 4.25 9.93
C LEU A 47 -0.49 4.96 11.28
N LYS A 48 0.58 5.62 11.75
CA LYS A 48 0.53 6.46 12.95
C LYS A 48 -0.49 7.57 12.80
N LYS A 49 -0.46 8.32 11.69
CA LYS A 49 -1.43 9.39 11.40
C LYS A 49 -2.86 8.87 11.36
N LEU A 50 -3.11 7.73 10.71
CA LEU A 50 -4.43 7.11 10.67
C LEU A 50 -4.91 6.63 12.04
N SER A 51 -4.00 6.10 12.87
CA SER A 51 -4.33 5.65 14.24
C SER A 51 -4.54 6.81 15.22
N SER A 52 -4.05 8.00 14.88
CA SER A 52 -4.15 9.22 15.69
C SER A 52 -5.22 10.18 15.16
N ALA A 53 -5.88 9.83 14.06
CA ALA A 53 -6.97 10.59 13.49
C ALA A 53 -8.25 10.23 14.25
N ASP A 54 -8.77 11.18 15.03
CA ASP A 54 -10.10 11.12 15.65
C ASP A 54 -11.23 11.06 14.61
#